data_AF-A0A4R1Y126-F1
#
_entry.id   AF-A0A4R1Y126-F1
#
_cell.length_a   1.000
_cell.length_b   1.000
_cell.length_c   1.000
_cell.angle_alpha   90.00
_cell.angle_beta   90.00
_cell.angle_gamma   90.00
#
_symmetry.space_group_name_H-M   'P 1'
#
loop_
_entity.id
_entity.type
_entity.pdbx_description
1 polymer ?
#
loop_
_entity_poly.entity_id
_entity_poly.type
_entity_poly.pdbx_seq_one_letter_code
_entity_poly.pdbx_strand_id
1 'polypeptide(L)'
;MNIQMYLKANAWGKAVKLKIIIAGLLWLVACHASAISDAGLYSLQTKIAEAALLNNELARCPAEIMPKTVLEDEIRESAACDQGIEQCYAECAQDQGYACYYTARALQKNRLYYESEQMFQKSCRLGVASGCTNRAAGMLHLLRDRSAAQTQCITETFNKSCALNDPWGCSMYARQLIEQDDSQATRQKALKVLQKSCLNGQDDPACIDAQRTIAEIKAMH
;
A
#
# COMPACT_ATOMS: atom_id res chain seq x y z
N MET A 1 -24.02 -46.11 -19.24
CA MET A 1 -24.83 -47.02 -20.06
C MET A 1 -26.28 -46.68 -19.84
N ASN A 2 -27.04 -46.71 -20.93
CA ASN A 2 -28.21 -45.88 -21.21
C ASN A 2 -29.53 -46.60 -20.84
N ILE A 3 -30.63 -45.85 -20.93
CA ILE A 3 -32.02 -46.26 -21.20
C ILE A 3 -33.03 -46.19 -20.05
N GLN A 4 -34.03 -45.36 -20.37
CA GLN A 4 -35.35 -45.10 -19.81
C GLN A 4 -36.10 -46.32 -19.26
N MET A 5 -37.11 -46.07 -18.41
CA MET A 5 -38.48 -46.56 -18.68
C MET A 5 -39.53 -46.12 -17.63
N TYR A 6 -40.62 -45.57 -18.16
CA TYR A 6 -42.03 -45.61 -17.73
C TYR A 6 -42.51 -44.99 -16.40
N LEU A 7 -43.20 -43.85 -16.60
CA LEU A 7 -44.41 -43.45 -15.89
C LEU A 7 -45.45 -44.59 -15.85
N LYS A 8 -46.09 -44.80 -14.70
CA LYS A 8 -47.53 -45.07 -14.63
C LYS A 8 -48.12 -44.52 -13.33
N ALA A 9 -48.98 -43.53 -13.51
CA ALA A 9 -49.87 -42.98 -12.50
C ALA A 9 -50.88 -44.04 -12.04
N ASN A 10 -51.29 -43.95 -10.77
CA ASN A 10 -52.62 -44.34 -10.34
C ASN A 10 -53.13 -43.28 -9.37
N ALA A 11 -54.22 -42.64 -9.76
CA ALA A 11 -55.00 -41.73 -8.95
C ALA A 11 -55.81 -42.49 -7.90
N TRP A 12 -56.19 -41.80 -6.82
CA TRP A 12 -57.56 -41.64 -6.30
C TRP A 12 -57.50 -41.23 -4.82
N GLY A 13 -58.09 -40.07 -4.50
CA GLY A 13 -58.71 -39.87 -3.18
C GLY A 13 -58.28 -38.66 -2.34
N LYS A 14 -59.10 -37.61 -2.42
CA LYS A 14 -59.47 -36.64 -1.37
C LYS A 14 -58.66 -35.34 -1.27
N ALA A 15 -59.45 -34.25 -1.32
CA ALA A 15 -59.05 -32.87 -1.23
C ALA A 15 -58.85 -32.38 0.21
N VAL A 16 -58.27 -31.18 0.29
CA VAL A 16 -58.25 -30.21 1.40
C VAL A 16 -57.09 -30.37 2.40
N LYS A 17 -56.02 -29.58 2.20
CA LYS A 17 -55.80 -28.33 2.96
C LYS A 17 -54.64 -27.54 2.35
N LEU A 18 -54.97 -26.34 1.91
CA LEU A 18 -54.07 -25.25 1.58
C LEU A 18 -53.15 -24.98 2.78
N LYS A 19 -51.85 -25.22 2.63
CA LYS A 19 -50.81 -24.58 3.45
C LYS A 19 -49.84 -23.90 2.50
N ILE A 20 -50.02 -22.60 2.41
CA ILE A 20 -49.06 -21.64 1.88
C ILE A 20 -47.77 -21.80 2.69
N ILE A 21 -46.69 -22.28 2.06
CA ILE A 21 -45.33 -22.13 2.59
C ILE A 21 -44.70 -21.00 1.78
N ILE A 22 -44.78 -19.81 2.36
CA ILE A 22 -44.04 -18.62 1.93
C ILE A 22 -42.56 -18.83 2.29
N ALA A 23 -41.70 -18.34 1.38
CA ALA A 23 -40.31 -17.96 1.60
C ALA A 23 -39.30 -19.09 1.90
N GLY A 24 -39.03 -19.90 0.89
CA GLY A 24 -37.70 -20.47 0.67
C GLY A 24 -36.80 -19.48 -0.09
N LEU A 25 -36.58 -18.29 0.45
CA LEU A 25 -35.61 -17.30 -0.02
C LEU A 25 -34.74 -16.91 1.19
N LEU A 26 -34.15 -17.93 1.81
CA LEU A 26 -33.08 -17.74 2.79
C LEU A 26 -31.83 -17.32 2.02
N TRP A 27 -31.69 -16.00 1.96
CA TRP A 27 -30.50 -15.23 1.66
C TRP A 27 -29.20 -16.04 1.70
N LEU A 28 -28.73 -16.44 0.51
CA LEU A 28 -27.30 -16.47 0.26
C LEU A 28 -26.85 -15.01 0.29
N VAL A 29 -26.48 -14.52 1.47
CA VAL A 29 -25.59 -13.35 1.56
C VAL A 29 -24.28 -13.82 0.95
N ALA A 30 -24.19 -13.72 -0.37
CA ALA A 30 -22.93 -13.79 -1.06
C ALA A 30 -22.08 -12.65 -0.48
N CYS A 31 -21.12 -13.04 0.35
CA CYS A 31 -20.04 -12.19 0.80
C CYS A 31 -19.24 -11.83 -0.45
N HIS A 32 -19.72 -10.82 -1.18
CA HIS A 32 -19.00 -10.22 -2.29
C HIS A 32 -17.88 -9.39 -1.65
N ALA A 33 -16.79 -10.04 -1.28
CA ALA A 33 -15.51 -9.36 -1.28
C ALA A 33 -15.28 -8.98 -2.74
N SER A 34 -15.68 -7.77 -3.13
CA SER A 34 -15.53 -7.26 -4.48
C SER A 34 -14.04 -7.05 -4.74
N ALA A 35 -13.38 -8.11 -5.22
CA ALA A 35 -12.08 -7.97 -5.85
C ALA A 35 -12.22 -6.92 -6.96
N ILE A 36 -11.28 -5.98 -7.02
CA ILE A 36 -11.30 -4.92 -8.03
C ILE A 36 -11.36 -5.58 -9.41
N SER A 37 -12.30 -5.17 -10.25
CA SER A 37 -12.40 -5.71 -11.61
C SER A 37 -11.21 -5.29 -12.47
N ASP A 38 -10.75 -6.17 -13.36
CA ASP A 38 -9.66 -5.88 -14.30
C ASP A 38 -9.95 -4.62 -15.13
N ALA A 39 -11.22 -4.36 -15.47
CA ALA A 39 -11.65 -3.17 -16.19
C ALA A 39 -11.45 -1.88 -15.38
N GLY A 40 -11.72 -1.90 -14.08
CA GLY A 40 -11.49 -0.77 -13.18
C GLY A 40 -10.00 -0.45 -13.04
N LEU A 41 -9.16 -1.47 -12.86
CA LEU A 41 -7.70 -1.31 -12.81
C LEU A 41 -7.15 -0.71 -14.11
N TYR A 42 -7.58 -1.22 -15.27
CA TYR A 42 -7.17 -0.69 -16.56
C TYR A 42 -7.59 0.77 -16.75
N SER A 43 -8.82 1.13 -16.36
CA SER A 43 -9.29 2.52 -16.43
C SER A 43 -8.45 3.46 -15.56
N LEU A 44 -8.12 3.06 -14.33
CA LEU A 44 -7.25 3.85 -13.44
C LEU A 44 -5.84 3.98 -14.02
N GLN A 45 -5.31 2.89 -14.56
CA GLN A 45 -3.99 2.88 -15.18
C GLN A 45 -3.87 3.97 -16.24
N THR A 46 -4.82 4.01 -17.19
CA THR A 46 -4.86 5.01 -18.26
C THR A 46 -4.98 6.43 -17.69
N LYS A 47 -5.92 6.67 -16.77
CA LYS A 47 -6.12 8.00 -16.16
C LYS A 47 -4.87 8.54 -15.46
N ILE A 48 -4.14 7.68 -14.75
CA ILE A 48 -2.93 8.06 -14.03
C ILE A 48 -1.79 8.31 -15.01
N ALA A 49 -1.55 7.38 -15.94
CA ALA A 49 -0.46 7.48 -16.91
C ALA A 49 -0.56 8.74 -17.81
N GLU A 50 -1.78 9.17 -18.14
CA GLU A 50 -2.04 10.35 -18.97
C GLU A 50 -2.02 11.67 -18.19
N ALA A 51 -1.99 11.63 -16.85
CA ALA A 51 -1.98 12.83 -16.03
C ALA A 51 -0.59 13.50 -16.04
N ALA A 52 -0.40 14.45 -16.97
CA ALA A 52 0.86 15.16 -17.15
C ALA A 52 1.45 15.77 -15.85
N LEU A 53 0.59 16.24 -14.93
CA LEU A 53 1.02 16.77 -13.64
C LEU A 53 1.75 15.69 -12.80
N LEU A 54 1.20 14.47 -12.74
CA LEU A 54 1.79 13.38 -11.96
C LEU A 54 3.13 12.94 -12.55
N ASN A 55 3.23 12.88 -13.88
CA ASN A 55 4.47 12.57 -14.58
C ASN A 55 5.56 13.61 -14.30
N ASN A 56 5.20 14.90 -14.30
CA ASN A 56 6.13 15.98 -13.98
C ASN A 56 6.57 15.95 -12.52
N GLU A 57 5.66 15.62 -11.59
CA GLU A 57 5.98 15.49 -10.18
C GLU A 57 6.88 14.29 -9.89
N LEU A 58 6.74 13.18 -10.62
CA LEU A 58 7.49 11.94 -10.40
C LEU A 58 9.01 12.12 -10.54
N ALA A 59 9.44 13.07 -11.38
CA ALA A 59 10.85 13.41 -11.59
C ALA A 59 11.47 14.22 -10.44
N ARG A 60 10.67 14.82 -9.57
CA ARG A 60 11.15 15.63 -8.44
C ARG A 60 11.59 14.76 -7.28
N CYS A 61 12.60 15.21 -6.56
CA CYS A 61 13.05 14.51 -5.37
C CYS A 61 11.94 14.52 -4.28
N PRO A 62 11.55 13.37 -3.71
CA PRO A 62 10.51 13.34 -2.67
C PRO A 62 10.87 14.20 -1.46
N ALA A 63 12.15 14.24 -1.07
CA ALA A 63 12.63 15.10 0.00
C ALA A 63 12.43 16.61 -0.25
N GLU A 64 12.29 17.06 -1.49
CA GLU A 64 12.06 18.47 -1.83
C GLU A 64 10.59 18.87 -1.75
N ILE A 65 9.68 17.90 -1.97
CA ILE A 65 8.23 18.14 -2.00
C ILE A 65 7.52 17.70 -0.72
N MET A 66 8.19 16.93 0.13
CA MET A 66 7.69 16.51 1.43
C MET A 66 7.45 17.72 2.35
N PRO A 67 6.24 17.90 2.88
CA PRO A 67 5.95 18.90 3.90
C PRO A 67 6.76 18.69 5.19
N LYS A 68 6.96 19.77 5.95
CA LYS A 68 7.72 19.72 7.23
C LYS A 68 6.92 19.12 8.38
N THR A 69 5.60 19.10 8.28
CA THR A 69 4.68 18.59 9.30
C THR A 69 3.96 17.37 8.74
N VAL A 70 3.62 16.43 9.62
CA VAL A 70 2.72 15.34 9.27
C VAL A 70 1.36 15.89 8.88
N LEU A 71 0.70 15.24 7.93
CA LEU A 71 -0.70 15.51 7.61
C LEU A 71 -1.54 15.25 8.87
N GLU A 72 -2.31 16.26 9.32
CA GLU A 72 -3.21 16.16 10.48
C GLU A 72 -4.59 15.59 10.12
N ASP A 73 -4.80 15.19 8.85
CA ASP A 73 -6.06 14.61 8.40
C ASP A 73 -6.45 13.38 9.23
N GLU A 74 -7.74 13.18 9.40
CA GLU A 74 -8.32 11.99 10.02
C GLU A 74 -7.79 10.74 9.28
N ILE A 75 -7.11 9.84 10.00
CA ILE A 75 -6.56 8.59 9.43
C ILE A 75 -7.75 7.75 8.93
N ARG A 76 -8.07 7.86 7.64
CA ARG A 76 -9.04 6.95 7.01
C ARG A 76 -8.45 5.55 7.00
N GLU A 77 -9.19 4.60 7.56
CA GLU A 77 -8.77 3.22 7.63
C GLU A 77 -8.48 2.65 6.23
N SER A 78 -7.29 2.04 6.11
CA SER A 78 -6.77 1.27 4.97
C SER A 78 -7.78 0.35 4.27
N ALA A 79 -8.81 -0.13 4.98
CA ALA A 79 -9.76 -1.13 4.51
C ALA A 79 -10.64 -0.66 3.36
N ALA A 80 -10.84 0.66 3.20
CA ALA A 80 -11.70 1.21 2.14
C ALA A 80 -11.14 0.96 0.73
N CYS A 81 -9.81 1.01 0.55
CA CYS A 81 -9.21 0.94 -0.78
C CYS A 81 -9.01 -0.48 -1.31
N ASP A 82 -8.95 -1.47 -0.42
CA ASP A 82 -8.89 -2.89 -0.82
C ASP A 82 -10.19 -3.37 -1.45
N GLN A 83 -11.32 -2.70 -1.15
CA GLN A 83 -12.65 -3.03 -1.65
C GLN A 83 -13.14 -2.07 -2.75
N GLY A 84 -12.52 -0.89 -2.90
CA GLY A 84 -12.96 0.16 -3.84
C GLY A 84 -11.85 1.13 -4.26
N ILE A 85 -10.89 0.67 -5.08
CA ILE A 85 -9.77 1.52 -5.56
C ILE A 85 -10.26 2.77 -6.31
N GLU A 86 -11.40 2.69 -7.01
CA GLU A 86 -11.94 3.84 -7.74
C GLU A 86 -12.37 4.97 -6.81
N GLN A 87 -12.97 4.63 -5.66
CA GLN A 87 -13.34 5.60 -4.65
C GLN A 87 -12.10 6.25 -4.03
N CYS A 88 -11.10 5.44 -3.66
CA CYS A 88 -9.84 5.99 -3.13
C CYS A 88 -9.10 6.85 -4.15
N TYR A 89 -9.13 6.49 -5.43
CA TYR A 89 -8.59 7.33 -6.47
C TYR A 89 -9.38 8.64 -6.61
N ALA A 90 -10.72 8.61 -6.53
CA ALA A 90 -11.53 9.82 -6.58
C ALA A 90 -11.25 10.78 -5.41
N GLU A 91 -11.00 10.24 -4.22
CA GLU A 91 -10.59 11.03 -3.04
C GLU A 91 -9.16 11.54 -3.17
N CYS A 92 -8.25 10.70 -3.68
CA CYS A 92 -6.89 11.13 -4.02
C CYS A 92 -6.89 12.26 -5.07
N ALA A 93 -7.79 12.21 -6.04
CA ALA A 93 -7.96 13.27 -7.04
C ALA A 93 -8.37 14.60 -6.39
N GLN A 94 -9.02 14.56 -5.22
CA GLN A 94 -9.35 15.71 -4.38
C GLN A 94 -8.28 16.01 -3.32
N ASP A 95 -7.05 15.56 -3.54
CA ASP A 95 -5.88 15.81 -2.69
C ASP A 95 -5.97 15.24 -1.26
N GLN A 96 -6.76 14.17 -1.06
CA GLN A 96 -6.71 13.38 0.17
C GLN A 96 -5.44 12.49 0.18
N GLY A 97 -4.48 12.79 1.07
CA GLY A 97 -3.14 12.19 1.05
C GLY A 97 -3.08 10.68 1.32
N TYR A 98 -3.85 10.18 2.29
CA TYR A 98 -3.93 8.76 2.61
C TYR A 98 -4.68 7.95 1.54
N ALA A 99 -5.69 8.54 0.89
CA ALA A 99 -6.36 7.94 -0.25
C ALA A 99 -5.37 7.75 -1.41
N CYS A 100 -4.48 8.72 -1.65
CA CYS A 100 -3.37 8.54 -2.60
C CYS A 100 -2.41 7.42 -2.16
N TYR A 101 -2.04 7.36 -0.89
CA TYR A 101 -1.17 6.31 -0.34
C TYR A 101 -1.73 4.91 -0.57
N TYR A 102 -2.99 4.69 -0.20
CA TYR A 102 -3.63 3.39 -0.34
C TYR A 102 -3.97 3.03 -1.78
N THR A 103 -4.28 4.03 -2.63
CA THR A 103 -4.37 3.83 -4.08
C THR A 103 -3.03 3.33 -4.64
N ALA A 104 -1.91 3.92 -4.24
CA ALA A 104 -0.57 3.48 -4.64
C ALA A 104 -0.32 2.01 -4.25
N ARG A 105 -0.59 1.65 -2.98
CA ARG A 105 -0.44 0.26 -2.51
C ARG A 105 -1.29 -0.73 -3.29
N ALA A 106 -2.53 -0.37 -3.60
CA ALA A 106 -3.41 -1.22 -4.40
C ALA A 106 -2.89 -1.40 -5.83
N LEU A 107 -2.40 -0.33 -6.47
CA LEU A 107 -1.74 -0.40 -7.79
C LEU A 107 -0.48 -1.29 -7.74
N GLN A 108 0.37 -1.12 -6.72
CA GLN A 108 1.58 -1.92 -6.52
C GLN A 108 1.26 -3.41 -6.38
N LYS A 109 0.25 -3.77 -5.57
CA LYS A 109 -0.23 -5.15 -5.38
C LYS A 109 -0.70 -5.78 -6.70
N ASN A 110 -1.27 -4.96 -7.59
CA ASN A 110 -1.70 -5.35 -8.93
C ASN A 110 -0.60 -5.15 -10.00
N ARG A 111 0.66 -4.95 -9.59
CA ARG A 111 1.84 -4.82 -10.47
C ARG A 111 1.82 -3.62 -11.41
N LEU A 112 1.01 -2.61 -11.11
CA LEU A 112 0.98 -1.31 -11.78
C LEU A 112 2.01 -0.38 -11.12
N TYR A 113 3.30 -0.73 -11.25
CA TYR A 113 4.38 -0.08 -10.50
C TYR A 113 4.57 1.39 -10.89
N TYR A 114 4.47 1.73 -12.18
CA TYR A 114 4.69 3.11 -12.62
C TYR A 114 3.63 4.06 -12.07
N GLU A 115 2.37 3.65 -12.11
CA GLU A 115 1.22 4.37 -11.60
C GLU A 115 1.23 4.42 -10.07
N SER A 116 1.68 3.33 -9.43
CA SER A 116 1.94 3.31 -7.99
C SER A 116 2.96 4.36 -7.57
N GLU A 117 4.09 4.49 -8.28
CA GLU A 117 5.12 5.48 -7.96
C GLU A 117 4.60 6.91 -8.08
N GLN A 118 3.74 7.19 -9.07
CA GLN A 118 3.07 8.48 -9.22
C GLN A 118 2.15 8.79 -8.03
N MET A 119 1.37 7.80 -7.58
CA MET A 119 0.49 7.95 -6.43
C MET A 119 1.26 8.09 -5.11
N PHE A 120 2.37 7.37 -4.92
CA PHE A 120 3.25 7.59 -3.77
C PHE A 120 3.90 8.98 -3.78
N GLN A 121 4.33 9.47 -4.96
CA GLN A 121 4.84 10.83 -5.10
C GLN A 121 3.79 11.88 -4.68
N LYS A 122 2.56 11.74 -5.16
CA LYS A 122 1.46 12.64 -4.80
C LYS A 122 1.14 12.56 -3.30
N SER A 123 1.05 11.35 -2.75
CA SER A 123 0.85 11.12 -1.32
C SER A 123 1.95 11.78 -0.47
N CYS A 124 3.20 11.71 -0.92
CA CYS A 124 4.33 12.38 -0.30
C CYS A 124 4.17 13.91 -0.28
N ARG A 125 3.80 14.51 -1.42
CA ARG A 125 3.51 15.96 -1.53
C ARG A 125 2.43 16.40 -0.54
N LEU A 126 1.44 15.54 -0.32
CA LEU A 126 0.30 15.77 0.56
C LEU A 126 0.63 15.51 2.05
N GLY A 127 1.86 15.17 2.41
CA GLY A 127 2.28 15.08 3.81
C GLY A 127 2.18 13.70 4.45
N VAL A 128 1.90 12.65 3.68
CA VAL A 128 1.95 11.28 4.18
C VAL A 128 3.39 10.77 4.13
N ALA A 129 4.06 10.72 5.29
CA ALA A 129 5.46 10.30 5.39
C ALA A 129 5.69 8.90 4.78
N SER A 130 4.78 7.95 5.01
CA SER A 130 4.86 6.62 4.40
C SER A 130 4.79 6.63 2.87
N GLY A 131 4.09 7.60 2.27
CA GLY A 131 4.08 7.82 0.82
C GLY A 131 5.47 8.21 0.31
N CYS A 132 6.16 9.10 1.02
CA CYS A 132 7.54 9.46 0.72
C CYS A 132 8.52 8.29 0.89
N THR A 133 8.40 7.53 1.99
CA THR A 133 9.23 6.33 2.23
C THR A 133 9.07 5.33 1.10
N ASN A 134 7.83 5.03 0.68
CA ASN A 134 7.58 4.09 -0.40
C ASN A 134 8.10 4.58 -1.75
N ARG A 135 7.94 5.88 -2.04
CA ARG A 135 8.50 6.49 -3.25
C ARG A 135 10.03 6.40 -3.31
N ALA A 136 10.72 6.62 -2.19
CA ALA A 136 12.19 6.46 -2.13
C ALA A 136 12.62 5.00 -2.23
N ALA A 137 11.87 4.07 -1.64
CA ALA A 137 12.09 2.63 -1.84
C ALA A 137 11.91 2.22 -3.31
N GLY A 138 10.90 2.77 -3.99
CA GLY A 138 10.72 2.61 -5.44
C GLY A 138 11.93 3.08 -6.23
N MET A 139 12.51 4.23 -5.89
CA MET A 139 13.76 4.72 -6.50
C MET A 139 14.93 3.74 -6.28
N LEU A 140 15.08 3.16 -5.08
CA LEU A 140 16.14 2.17 -4.81
C LEU A 140 16.00 0.92 -5.69
N HIS A 141 14.78 0.45 -5.92
CA HIS A 141 14.53 -0.78 -6.67
C HIS A 141 14.53 -0.59 -8.19
N LEU A 142 14.04 0.55 -8.68
CA LEU A 142 13.85 0.79 -10.11
C LEU A 142 15.07 1.44 -10.77
N LEU A 143 15.91 2.15 -10.02
CA LEU A 143 17.12 2.78 -10.55
C LEU A 143 18.33 1.85 -10.39
N ARG A 144 18.75 1.25 -11.51
CA ARG A 144 19.91 0.33 -11.56
C ARG A 144 21.24 1.04 -11.25
N ASP A 145 21.47 2.19 -11.88
CA ASP A 145 22.67 3.01 -11.69
C ASP A 145 22.25 4.39 -11.17
N ARG A 146 22.35 4.60 -9.86
CA ARG A 146 21.94 5.85 -9.20
C ARG A 146 23.05 6.89 -9.29
N SER A 147 22.71 8.10 -9.74
CA SER A 147 23.60 9.26 -9.62
C SER A 147 23.77 9.68 -8.17
N ALA A 148 24.82 10.46 -7.86
CA ALA A 148 25.03 11.00 -6.52
C ALA A 148 23.82 11.83 -6.03
N ALA A 149 23.19 12.61 -6.92
CA ALA A 149 21.99 13.37 -6.60
C ALA A 149 20.78 12.48 -6.27
N GLN A 150 20.62 11.35 -6.98
CA GLN A 150 19.57 10.38 -6.70
C GLN A 150 19.81 9.67 -5.36
N THR A 151 21.05 9.26 -5.07
CA THR A 151 21.42 8.66 -3.79
C THR A 151 21.18 9.63 -2.63
N GLN A 152 21.58 10.91 -2.79
CA GLN A 152 21.31 11.95 -1.80
C GLN A 152 19.81 12.15 -1.60
N CYS A 153 19.05 12.22 -2.69
CA CYS A 153 17.59 12.37 -2.64
C CYS A 153 16.91 11.25 -1.84
N ILE A 154 17.27 9.99 -2.12
CA ILE A 154 16.72 8.81 -1.45
C ILE A 154 17.06 8.86 0.05
N THR A 155 18.34 9.08 0.37
CA THR A 155 18.82 9.11 1.76
C THR A 155 18.14 10.20 2.57
N GLU A 156 18.02 11.40 2.00
CA GLU A 156 17.36 12.53 2.65
C GLU A 156 15.85 12.31 2.78
N THR A 157 15.22 11.63 1.82
CA THR A 157 13.80 11.27 1.92
C THR A 157 13.57 10.33 3.11
N PHE A 158 14.40 9.30 3.30
CA PHE A 158 14.27 8.42 4.46
C PHE A 158 14.57 9.13 5.77
N ASN A 159 15.59 10.00 5.80
CA ASN A 159 15.92 10.81 6.97
C ASN A 159 14.73 11.67 7.42
N LYS A 160 14.12 12.42 6.49
CA LYS A 160 12.95 13.26 6.79
C LYS A 160 11.72 12.45 7.16
N SER A 161 11.46 11.33 6.47
CA SER A 161 10.33 10.45 6.81
C SER A 161 10.51 9.86 8.22
N CYS A 162 11.73 9.47 8.59
CA CYS A 162 12.06 9.03 9.95
C CYS A 162 11.90 10.14 10.99
N ALA A 163 12.24 11.40 10.64
CA ALA A 163 12.01 12.54 11.51
C ALA A 163 10.52 12.77 11.78
N LEU A 164 9.66 12.46 10.80
CA LEU A 164 8.20 12.40 10.91
C LEU A 164 7.67 11.10 11.52
N ASN A 165 8.56 10.30 12.15
CA ASN A 165 8.23 9.06 12.84
C ASN A 165 7.66 7.93 11.95
N ASP A 166 7.93 7.94 10.64
CA ASP A 166 7.64 6.80 9.78
C ASP A 166 8.60 5.63 10.12
N PRO A 167 8.10 4.47 10.61
CA PRO A 167 8.95 3.39 11.06
C PRO A 167 9.84 2.80 9.97
N TRP A 168 9.28 2.60 8.77
CA TRP A 168 10.05 2.12 7.62
C TRP A 168 11.09 3.15 7.15
N GLY A 169 10.77 4.44 7.21
CA GLY A 169 11.69 5.54 6.95
C GLY A 169 12.92 5.46 7.85
N CYS A 170 12.74 5.13 9.14
CA CYS A 170 13.85 4.94 10.07
C CYS A 170 14.70 3.72 9.73
N SER A 171 14.08 2.55 9.46
CA SER A 171 14.82 1.34 9.08
C SER A 171 15.63 1.55 7.79
N MET A 172 15.02 2.17 6.79
CA MET A 172 15.66 2.45 5.50
C MET A 172 16.76 3.51 5.63
N TYR A 173 16.56 4.55 6.43
CA TYR A 173 17.60 5.57 6.66
C TYR A 173 18.84 4.94 7.30
N ALA A 174 18.67 4.11 8.33
CA ALA A 174 19.78 3.43 8.99
C ALA A 174 20.55 2.51 8.03
N ARG A 175 19.84 1.75 7.18
CA ARG A 175 20.48 0.92 6.14
C ARG A 175 21.26 1.76 5.13
N GLN A 176 20.69 2.87 4.65
CA GLN A 176 21.37 3.76 3.70
C GLN A 176 22.63 4.40 4.30
N LEU A 177 22.61 4.75 5.59
CA LEU A 177 23.82 5.23 6.27
C LEU A 177 24.95 4.20 6.23
N ILE A 178 24.65 2.94 6.58
CA ILE A 178 25.65 1.85 6.62
C ILE A 178 26.14 1.50 5.20
N GLU A 179 25.24 1.47 4.22
CA GLU A 179 25.60 1.20 2.82
C GLU A 179 26.58 2.24 2.25
N GLN A 180 26.46 3.50 2.69
CA GLN A 180 27.34 4.59 2.26
C GLN A 180 28.66 4.65 3.06
N ASP A 181 28.61 4.33 4.35
CA ASP A 181 29.77 4.30 5.23
C ASP A 181 29.55 3.29 6.37
N ASP A 182 30.30 2.18 6.35
CA ASP A 182 30.28 1.17 7.41
C ASP A 182 31.36 1.42 8.48
N SER A 183 31.56 2.68 8.86
CA SER A 183 32.40 3.02 10.01
C SER A 183 31.69 2.71 11.33
N GLN A 184 32.47 2.50 12.40
CA GLN A 184 31.93 2.30 13.74
C GLN A 184 31.02 3.47 14.18
N ALA A 185 31.40 4.71 13.84
CA ALA A 185 30.61 5.89 14.16
C ALA A 185 29.24 5.86 13.44
N THR A 186 29.23 5.47 12.17
CA THR A 186 27.99 5.38 11.38
C THR A 186 27.11 4.23 11.87
N ARG A 187 27.66 3.06 12.20
CA ARG A 187 26.90 1.97 12.85
C ARG A 187 26.26 2.40 14.18
N GLN A 188 26.98 3.15 15.02
CA GLN A 188 26.41 3.69 16.27
C GLN A 188 25.25 4.68 16.01
N LYS A 189 25.37 5.51 14.97
CA LYS A 189 24.27 6.39 14.55
C LYS A 189 23.07 5.58 14.05
N ALA A 190 23.30 4.57 13.21
CA ALA A 190 22.26 3.69 12.68
C ALA A 190 21.50 2.96 13.80
N LEU A 191 22.20 2.44 14.82
CA LEU A 191 21.56 1.81 15.99
C LEU A 191 20.59 2.75 16.73
N LYS A 192 20.92 4.04 16.86
CA LYS A 192 20.02 5.03 17.49
C LYS A 192 18.78 5.29 16.62
N VAL A 193 18.97 5.37 15.31
CA VAL A 193 17.86 5.58 14.35
C VAL A 193 16.91 4.37 14.36
N LEU A 194 17.43 3.14 14.34
CA LEU A 194 16.66 1.89 14.29
C LEU A 194 15.71 1.71 15.48
N GLN A 195 16.00 2.31 16.63
CA GLN A 195 15.09 2.29 17.79
C GLN A 195 13.73 2.94 17.48
N LYS A 196 13.70 3.95 16.59
CA LYS A 196 12.46 4.62 16.17
C LYS A 196 11.58 3.77 15.25
N SER A 197 12.11 2.68 14.68
CA SER A 197 11.31 1.78 13.84
C SER A 197 10.29 0.96 14.64
N CYS A 198 10.37 0.97 15.97
CA CYS A 198 9.47 0.22 16.86
C CYS A 198 8.38 1.08 17.51
N LEU A 199 8.15 2.31 17.01
CA LEU A 199 7.14 3.23 17.56
C LEU A 199 5.72 2.64 17.52
N ASN A 200 5.42 1.79 16.54
CA ASN A 200 4.12 1.13 16.40
C ASN A 200 4.02 -0.21 17.15
N GLY A 201 5.05 -0.60 17.91
CA GLY A 201 5.11 -1.88 18.62
C GLY A 201 6.15 -2.86 18.06
N GLN A 202 6.39 -3.93 18.80
CA GLN A 202 7.44 -4.91 18.48
C GLN A 202 7.06 -5.83 17.30
N ASP A 203 5.76 -6.03 17.10
CA ASP A 203 5.23 -6.86 16.01
C ASP A 203 5.09 -6.09 14.68
N ASP A 204 5.38 -4.77 14.68
CA ASP A 204 5.38 -3.99 13.44
C ASP A 204 6.47 -4.52 12.49
N PRO A 205 6.17 -4.78 11.21
CA PRO A 205 7.15 -5.27 10.25
C PRO A 205 8.43 -4.43 10.15
N ALA A 206 8.34 -3.10 10.28
CA ALA A 206 9.49 -2.21 10.28
C ALA A 206 10.36 -2.40 11.54
N CYS A 207 9.73 -2.67 12.69
CA CYS A 207 10.45 -2.99 13.92
C CYS A 207 11.19 -4.33 13.79
N ILE A 208 10.52 -5.37 13.29
CA ILE A 208 11.13 -6.69 13.08
C ILE A 208 12.34 -6.58 12.15
N ASP A 209 12.21 -5.85 11.04
CA ASP A 209 13.33 -5.58 10.13
C ASP A 209 14.47 -4.83 10.84
N ALA A 210 14.13 -3.80 11.63
CA ALA A 210 15.11 -3.03 12.37
C ALA A 210 15.85 -3.88 13.43
N GLN A 211 15.17 -4.76 14.15
CA GLN A 211 15.79 -5.65 15.13
C GLN A 211 16.78 -6.61 14.47
N ARG A 212 16.47 -7.11 13.27
CA ARG A 212 17.41 -7.91 12.48
C ARG A 212 18.66 -7.11 12.13
N THR A 213 18.52 -5.88 11.62
CA THR A 213 19.67 -5.01 11.33
C THR A 213 20.48 -4.65 12.59
N ILE A 214 19.82 -4.43 13.73
CA ILE A 214 20.50 -4.22 15.02
C ILE A 214 21.34 -5.43 15.39
N ALA A 215 20.82 -6.65 15.23
CA ALA A 215 21.55 -7.89 15.52
C ALA A 215 22.76 -8.05 14.60
N GLU A 216 22.62 -7.77 13.31
CA GLU A 216 23.72 -7.77 12.33
C GLU A 216 24.84 -6.81 12.73
N ILE A 217 24.49 -5.55 13.05
CA ILE A 217 25.45 -4.53 13.50
C ILE A 217 26.22 -4.99 14.75
N LYS A 218 25.51 -5.56 15.73
CA LYS A 218 26.12 -6.02 16.98
C LYS A 218 27.04 -7.22 16.80
N ALA A 219 26.80 -8.07 15.80
CA ALA A 219 27.63 -9.24 15.51
C ALA A 219 28.96 -8.89 14.81
N MET A 220 29.11 -7.67 14.28
CA MET A 220 30.36 -7.17 13.69
C MET A 220 31.35 -6.63 14.73
N HIS A 221 31.01 -6.70 16.02
CA HIS A 221 31.78 -6.24 17.17
C HIS A 221 32.10 -7.42 18.10
#